data_AF-A0A2N1TVD8-F1
#
_entry.id   AF-A0A2N1TVD8-F1
#
_cell.length_a   1.000
_cell.length_b   1.000
_cell.length_c   1.000
_cell.angle_alpha   90.00
_cell.angle_beta   90.00
_cell.angle_gamma   90.00
#
_symmetry.space_group_name_H-M   'P 1'
#
loop_
_entity.id
_entity.type
_entity.pdbx_description
1 polymer ?
#
loop_
_entity_poly.entity_id
_entity_poly.type
_entity_poly.pdbx_seq_one_letter_code
_entity_poly.pdbx_strand_id
1 'polypeptide(L)'
;MTQNEYFRRRGLDKAAFLILLMLGLLAAQLIISFRSGFKLSEPIRLKGTGLEVSIPAGDNWKRISNDFKYENNEFRLACLMHISSDSAITLQWRYSLLPSEKTALERFQSEAETIEGDIVSSDSAKFGDFNYDYAKIDSEKITIFCGTTALPDGRILTLEVGHKGLGIELAEKIFRALLASAKYKEDNPLAKGAEFLKNFKKSYTDFLPPDSSQNYYRIKDIRGNNIGFTASYARWPANPNKNSLFSSAALIFLDTRANSYAEMSLFHSDIALTKFDWSVKQSSLLTNREIPVLIQLDDSVVTVHRQDVSVKFALTDTMLPETFFDTAVAAFLRGNSDMIMLDFIISDGKITPAIISRINTPPASVLPAKSAAAIEIFTTNTTYQKAYFDGEGRLLLAEVQSGFAYKIERASKADIIADFPQWAEKIRLLEQYKPVKAPGQKTEADGQ
;
A
#
# COMPACT_ATOMS: atom_id res chain seq x y z
N MET A 1 -21.41 8.84 84.15
CA MET A 1 -20.66 9.03 82.89
C MET A 1 -20.35 10.51 82.75
N THR A 2 -19.07 10.87 82.86
CA THR A 2 -18.61 12.26 82.75
C THR A 2 -18.60 12.68 81.28
N GLN A 3 -18.92 13.94 80.98
CA GLN A 3 -18.92 14.49 79.60
C GLN A 3 -17.64 14.13 78.82
N ASN A 4 -16.50 14.00 79.52
CA ASN A 4 -15.23 13.60 78.95
C ASN A 4 -15.22 12.20 78.32
N GLU A 5 -15.92 11.20 78.89
CA GLU A 5 -16.03 9.85 78.29
C GLU A 5 -16.91 9.86 77.04
N TYR A 6 -17.95 10.72 77.03
CA TYR A 6 -18.87 10.87 75.90
C TYR A 6 -18.18 11.56 74.70
N PHE A 7 -17.33 12.56 74.96
CA PHE A 7 -16.49 13.20 73.93
C PHE A 7 -15.38 12.27 73.41
N ARG A 8 -14.78 11.44 74.28
CA ARG A 8 -13.76 10.44 73.87
C ARG A 8 -14.33 9.35 72.97
N ARG A 9 -15.52 8.81 73.29
CA ARG A 9 -16.20 7.81 72.45
C ARG A 9 -16.62 8.37 71.09
N ARG A 10 -17.25 9.57 71.06
CA ARG A 10 -17.61 10.23 69.79
C ARG A 10 -16.40 10.61 68.93
N GLY A 11 -15.25 10.91 69.53
CA GLY A 11 -14.00 11.16 68.80
C GLY A 11 -13.44 9.90 68.16
N LEU A 12 -13.46 8.77 68.87
CA LEU A 12 -13.02 7.46 68.38
C LEU A 12 -13.91 6.95 67.25
N ASP A 13 -15.24 7.09 67.36
CA ASP A 13 -16.16 6.67 66.31
C ASP A 13 -15.95 7.47 65.02
N LYS A 14 -15.76 8.80 65.12
CA LYS A 14 -15.45 9.66 63.96
C LYS A 14 -14.12 9.31 63.31
N ALA A 15 -13.09 9.00 64.11
CA ALA A 15 -11.80 8.57 63.59
C ALA A 15 -11.90 7.21 62.87
N ALA A 16 -12.68 6.27 63.42
CA ALA A 16 -12.94 4.98 62.78
C ALA A 16 -13.68 5.14 61.45
N PHE A 17 -14.72 5.97 61.37
CA PHE A 17 -15.42 6.27 60.12
C PHE A 17 -14.51 6.95 59.09
N LEU A 18 -13.61 7.84 59.50
CA LEU A 18 -12.65 8.48 58.60
C LEU A 18 -11.66 7.47 58.01
N ILE A 19 -11.13 6.56 58.83
CA ILE A 19 -10.22 5.49 58.39
C ILE A 19 -10.95 4.56 57.41
N LEU A 20 -12.20 4.20 57.71
CA LEU A 20 -13.01 3.34 56.86
C LEU A 20 -13.36 4.00 55.51
N LEU A 21 -13.63 5.31 55.52
CA LEU A 21 -13.79 6.10 54.30
C LEU A 21 -12.50 6.15 53.47
N MET A 22 -11.35 6.38 54.10
CA MET A 22 -10.05 6.39 53.40
C MET A 22 -9.71 5.02 52.81
N LEU A 23 -9.99 3.93 53.53
CA LEU A 23 -9.84 2.57 53.01
C LEU A 23 -10.79 2.30 51.84
N GLY A 24 -12.04 2.77 51.91
CA GLY A 24 -13.01 2.67 50.82
C GLY A 24 -12.54 3.44 49.56
N LEU A 25 -12.01 4.64 49.74
CA LEU A 25 -11.43 5.44 48.65
C LEU A 25 -10.20 4.77 48.04
N LEU A 26 -9.30 4.22 48.86
CA LEU A 26 -8.14 3.47 48.39
C LEU A 26 -8.56 2.22 47.61
N ALA A 27 -9.53 1.45 48.10
CA ALA A 27 -10.05 0.28 47.40
C ALA A 27 -10.72 0.67 46.07
N ALA A 28 -11.51 1.75 46.05
CA ALA A 28 -12.11 2.28 44.83
C ALA A 28 -11.03 2.73 43.83
N GLN A 29 -10.02 3.47 44.28
CA GLN A 29 -8.90 3.91 43.44
C GLN A 29 -8.11 2.73 42.89
N LEU A 30 -7.89 1.69 43.69
CA LEU A 30 -7.20 0.47 43.29
C LEU A 30 -8.03 -0.30 42.26
N ILE A 31 -9.34 -0.46 42.47
CA ILE A 31 -10.26 -1.06 41.48
C ILE A 31 -10.29 -0.24 40.18
N ILE A 32 -10.35 1.10 40.26
CA ILE A 32 -10.31 1.98 39.09
C ILE A 32 -8.97 1.86 38.36
N SER A 33 -7.85 1.78 39.08
CA SER A 33 -6.52 1.60 38.50
C SER A 33 -6.37 0.23 37.82
N PHE A 34 -6.89 -0.84 38.45
CA PHE A 34 -6.93 -2.17 37.85
C PHE A 34 -7.86 -2.25 36.63
N ARG A 35 -8.99 -1.52 36.63
CA ARG A 35 -9.93 -1.48 35.49
C ARG A 35 -9.53 -0.51 34.37
N SER A 36 -8.72 0.50 34.67
CA SER A 36 -8.20 1.50 33.70
C SER A 36 -6.76 1.23 33.24
N GLY A 37 -6.15 0.17 33.77
CA GLY A 37 -4.92 -0.40 33.26
C GLY A 37 -5.21 -1.12 31.96
N PHE A 38 -4.52 -0.71 30.89
CA PHE A 38 -4.46 -1.48 29.65
C PHE A 38 -3.01 -1.84 29.38
N LYS A 39 -2.81 -2.97 28.72
CA LYS A 39 -1.51 -3.41 28.25
C LYS A 39 -1.46 -3.18 26.74
N LEU A 40 -0.34 -2.68 26.24
CA LEU A 40 -0.10 -2.65 24.80
C LEU A 40 0.37 -4.03 24.34
N SER A 41 0.06 -4.37 23.10
CA SER A 41 0.62 -5.53 22.43
C SER A 41 2.12 -5.38 22.25
N GLU A 42 2.78 -6.48 21.89
CA GLU A 42 4.07 -6.37 21.20
C GLU A 42 3.91 -5.50 19.94
N PRO A 43 4.95 -4.75 19.54
CA PRO A 43 4.92 -3.93 18.34
C PRO A 43 4.59 -4.77 17.09
N ILE A 44 3.60 -4.32 16.33
CA ILE A 44 3.18 -4.89 15.06
C ILE A 44 3.89 -4.10 13.95
N ARG A 45 4.74 -4.79 13.20
CA ARG A 45 5.57 -4.21 12.15
C ARG A 45 4.79 -4.14 10.85
N LEU A 46 4.73 -2.97 10.23
CA LEU A 46 4.32 -2.89 8.83
C LEU A 46 5.51 -3.32 7.96
N LYS A 47 5.36 -4.46 7.29
CA LYS A 47 6.45 -5.10 6.55
C LYS A 47 7.03 -4.15 5.49
N GLY A 48 8.36 -4.07 5.44
CA GLY A 48 9.09 -3.31 4.43
C GLY A 48 9.22 -1.80 4.68
N THR A 49 8.36 -1.21 5.51
CA THR A 49 8.32 0.27 5.68
C THR A 49 9.15 0.79 6.84
N GLY A 50 9.59 -0.09 7.75
CA GLY A 50 10.28 0.30 8.98
C GLY A 50 9.35 0.83 10.09
N LEU A 51 8.04 0.94 9.84
CA LEU A 51 7.06 1.35 10.84
C LEU A 51 6.70 0.19 11.77
N GLU A 52 6.66 0.47 13.06
CA GLU A 52 6.11 -0.41 14.07
C GLU A 52 5.09 0.37 14.91
N VAL A 53 3.92 -0.21 15.17
CA VAL A 53 2.92 0.39 16.06
C VAL A 53 2.41 -0.66 17.04
N SER A 54 1.94 -0.24 18.20
CA SER A 54 1.25 -1.14 19.12
C SER A 54 -0.26 -0.92 19.05
N ILE A 55 -1.02 -1.91 19.49
CA ILE A 55 -2.45 -1.80 19.76
C ILE A 55 -2.73 -2.28 21.18
N PRO A 56 -3.85 -1.90 21.80
CA PRO A 56 -4.24 -2.48 23.07
C PRO A 56 -4.37 -4.01 23.01
N ALA A 57 -4.03 -4.67 24.10
CA ALA A 57 -4.10 -6.12 24.28
C ALA A 57 -4.82 -6.47 25.58
N GLY A 58 -5.41 -7.67 25.61
CA GLY A 58 -6.18 -8.21 26.72
C GLY A 58 -7.54 -8.75 26.28
N ASP A 59 -8.20 -9.50 27.16
CA ASP A 59 -9.41 -10.27 26.83
C ASP A 59 -10.61 -9.40 26.40
N ASN A 60 -10.62 -8.13 26.80
CA ASN A 60 -11.66 -7.18 26.43
C ASN A 60 -11.47 -6.56 25.04
N TRP A 61 -10.31 -6.77 24.41
CA TRP A 61 -9.98 -6.21 23.11
C TRP A 61 -10.15 -7.24 22.00
N LYS A 62 -11.10 -6.97 21.10
CA LYS A 62 -11.28 -7.73 19.86
C LYS A 62 -10.47 -7.09 18.75
N ARG A 63 -9.45 -7.80 18.26
CA ARG A 63 -8.71 -7.41 17.06
C ARG A 63 -9.53 -7.72 15.81
N ILE A 64 -9.58 -6.78 14.86
CA ILE A 64 -10.21 -6.99 13.55
C ILE A 64 -9.26 -7.76 12.62
N SER A 65 -7.95 -7.55 12.79
CA SER A 65 -6.89 -8.27 12.12
C SER A 65 -5.69 -8.45 13.05
N ASN A 66 -4.91 -9.51 12.81
CA ASN A 66 -3.66 -9.75 13.53
C ASN A 66 -2.49 -8.90 12.99
N ASP A 67 -2.62 -8.42 11.76
CA ASP A 67 -1.62 -7.63 11.05
C ASP A 67 -2.31 -6.54 10.21
N PHE A 68 -1.54 -5.64 9.62
CA PHE A 68 -2.03 -4.63 8.69
C PHE A 68 -2.70 -5.26 7.47
N LYS A 69 -3.88 -4.75 7.13
CA LYS A 69 -4.59 -5.10 5.89
C LYS A 69 -4.44 -3.97 4.89
N TYR A 70 -4.04 -4.29 3.67
CA TYR A 70 -3.95 -3.33 2.60
C TYR A 70 -5.30 -3.14 1.91
N GLU A 71 -5.78 -1.91 1.83
CA GLU A 71 -7.02 -1.53 1.15
C GLU A 71 -6.98 -0.06 0.72
N ASN A 72 -7.41 0.25 -0.50
CA ASN A 72 -7.55 1.63 -1.01
C ASN A 72 -6.30 2.50 -0.85
N ASN A 73 -5.12 2.00 -1.25
CA ASN A 73 -3.83 2.69 -1.09
C ASN A 73 -3.43 3.00 0.37
N GLU A 74 -4.00 2.27 1.33
CA GLU A 74 -3.66 2.39 2.75
C GLU A 74 -3.45 1.01 3.38
N PHE A 75 -2.61 0.96 4.42
CA PHE A 75 -2.56 -0.16 5.34
C PHE A 75 -3.34 0.17 6.61
N ARG A 76 -4.24 -0.72 7.02
CA ARG A 76 -5.14 -0.52 8.17
C ARG A 76 -4.95 -1.59 9.22
N LEU A 77 -4.93 -1.16 10.48
CA LEU A 77 -4.90 -2.04 11.64
C LEU A 77 -5.90 -1.51 12.66
N ALA A 78 -6.88 -2.34 13.03
CA ALA A 78 -8.00 -1.90 13.87
C ALA A 78 -8.31 -2.88 15.01
N CYS A 79 -8.76 -2.32 16.13
CA CYS A 79 -9.29 -3.08 17.25
C CYS A 79 -10.49 -2.38 17.91
N LEU A 80 -11.27 -3.16 18.64
CA LEU A 80 -12.51 -2.74 19.28
C LEU A 80 -12.57 -3.30 20.69
N MET A 81 -12.94 -2.46 21.66
CA MET A 81 -13.32 -2.88 23.00
C MET A 81 -14.78 -2.54 23.23
N HIS A 82 -15.59 -3.56 23.57
CA HIS A 82 -16.94 -3.36 24.05
C HIS A 82 -16.93 -3.18 25.57
N ILE A 83 -17.47 -2.07 26.04
CA ILE A 83 -17.63 -1.79 27.48
C ILE A 83 -19.04 -2.20 27.94
N SER A 84 -20.06 -1.87 27.14
CA SER A 84 -21.46 -2.23 27.35
C SER A 84 -22.21 -2.33 26.01
N SER A 85 -23.53 -2.51 26.04
CA SER A 85 -24.37 -2.51 24.83
C SER A 85 -24.23 -1.23 24.01
N ASP A 86 -24.05 -0.10 24.67
CA ASP A 86 -24.04 1.23 24.05
C ASP A 86 -22.71 1.97 24.21
N SER A 87 -21.70 1.33 24.80
CA SER A 87 -20.39 1.92 25.02
C SER A 87 -19.26 1.07 24.46
N ALA A 88 -18.41 1.69 23.67
CA ALA A 88 -17.28 1.05 23.02
C ALA A 88 -16.14 2.05 22.79
N ILE A 89 -14.93 1.50 22.70
CA ILE A 89 -13.74 2.21 22.23
C ILE A 89 -13.26 1.52 20.95
N THR A 90 -13.23 2.27 19.85
CA THR A 90 -12.66 1.84 18.58
C THR A 90 -11.27 2.44 18.42
N LEU A 91 -10.42 1.71 17.72
CA LEU A 91 -9.10 2.17 17.34
C LEU A 91 -8.79 1.77 15.92
N GLN A 92 -8.18 2.68 15.18
CA GLN A 92 -7.67 2.41 13.85
C GLN A 92 -6.36 3.15 13.59
N TRP A 93 -5.31 2.39 13.26
CA TRP A 93 -4.14 2.90 12.59
C TRP A 93 -4.36 2.85 11.07
N ARG A 94 -4.03 3.95 10.38
CA ARG A 94 -4.02 4.07 8.93
C ARG A 94 -2.65 4.54 8.49
N TYR A 95 -2.04 3.81 7.58
CA TYR A 95 -0.80 4.20 6.92
C TYR A 95 -1.12 4.44 5.44
N SER A 96 -1.18 5.70 5.04
CA SER A 96 -1.53 6.10 3.68
C SER A 96 -0.27 6.18 2.84
N LEU A 97 -0.29 5.54 1.67
CA LEU A 97 0.83 5.50 0.73
C LEU A 97 1.00 6.80 -0.07
N LEU A 98 -0.13 7.46 -0.32
CA LEU A 98 -0.16 8.68 -1.11
C LEU A 98 0.09 9.89 -0.22
N PRO A 99 0.89 10.86 -0.69
CA PRO A 99 0.98 12.14 -0.01
C PRO A 99 -0.38 12.83 -0.01
N SER A 100 -0.74 13.42 1.13
CA SER A 100 -1.94 14.23 1.23
C SER A 100 -1.61 15.68 0.91
N GLU A 101 -2.36 16.26 -0.01
CA GLU A 101 -2.36 17.70 -0.26
C GLU A 101 -2.99 18.48 0.90
N LYS A 102 -3.77 17.81 1.75
CA LYS A 102 -4.41 18.42 2.93
C LYS A 102 -3.40 18.60 4.05
N THR A 103 -3.46 19.73 4.73
CA THR A 103 -2.83 19.97 6.03
C THR A 103 -3.43 19.05 7.11
N ALA A 104 -2.77 18.92 8.27
CA ALA A 104 -3.32 18.16 9.39
C ALA A 104 -4.69 18.68 9.84
N LEU A 105 -4.86 20.00 9.91
CA LEU A 105 -6.13 20.62 10.29
C LEU A 105 -7.25 20.31 9.28
N GLU A 106 -7.00 20.40 7.98
CA GLU A 106 -7.98 20.05 6.94
C GLU A 106 -8.35 18.56 6.97
N ARG A 107 -7.41 17.69 7.36
CA ARG A 107 -7.72 16.28 7.62
C ARG A 107 -8.67 16.13 8.81
N PHE A 108 -8.40 16.81 9.92
CA PHE A 108 -9.29 16.79 11.08
C PHE A 108 -10.67 17.38 10.78
N GLN A 109 -10.74 18.43 9.97
CA GLN A 109 -12.02 19.00 9.51
C GLN A 109 -12.81 17.99 8.68
N SER A 110 -12.15 17.30 7.74
CA SER A 110 -12.78 16.25 6.94
C SER A 110 -13.32 15.10 7.79
N GLU A 111 -12.61 14.72 8.85
CA GLU A 111 -13.08 13.70 9.79
C GLU A 111 -14.23 14.22 10.66
N ALA A 112 -14.18 15.48 11.11
CA ALA A 112 -15.26 16.12 11.86
C ALA A 112 -16.56 16.20 11.04
N GLU A 113 -16.47 16.61 9.78
CA GLU A 113 -17.59 16.60 8.84
C GLU A 113 -18.19 15.20 8.64
N THR A 114 -17.34 14.17 8.58
CA THR A 114 -17.79 12.77 8.38
C THR A 114 -18.65 12.26 9.54
N ILE A 115 -18.43 12.77 10.76
CA ILE A 115 -19.17 12.35 11.95
C ILE A 115 -20.20 13.39 12.42
N GLU A 116 -20.44 14.45 11.63
CA GLU A 116 -21.28 15.60 12.00
C GLU A 116 -20.86 16.19 13.36
N GLY A 117 -19.56 16.36 13.57
CA GLY A 117 -18.96 16.85 14.82
C GLY A 117 -18.13 18.12 14.64
N ASP A 118 -17.62 18.62 15.76
CA ASP A 118 -16.81 19.82 15.86
C ASP A 118 -15.42 19.52 16.44
N ILE A 119 -14.40 20.22 15.93
CA ILE A 119 -13.06 20.17 16.51
C ILE A 119 -13.07 20.98 17.81
N VAL A 120 -13.01 20.29 18.95
CA VAL A 120 -13.01 20.89 20.28
C VAL A 120 -11.62 21.42 20.66
N SER A 121 -10.58 20.71 20.25
CA SER A 121 -9.19 21.12 20.46
C SER A 121 -8.30 20.55 19.37
N SER A 122 -7.28 21.30 18.96
CA SER A 122 -6.21 20.84 18.06
C SER A 122 -4.87 21.38 18.56
N ASP A 123 -3.84 20.54 18.53
CA ASP A 123 -2.51 20.87 19.04
C ASP A 123 -1.44 20.01 18.34
N SER A 124 -0.17 20.27 18.63
CA SER A 124 0.98 19.52 18.10
C SER A 124 1.95 19.17 19.23
N ALA A 125 2.30 17.89 19.36
CA ALA A 125 3.18 17.43 20.43
C ALA A 125 4.04 16.23 20.03
N LYS A 126 5.17 16.08 20.72
CA LYS A 126 6.05 14.92 20.56
C LYS A 126 5.52 13.72 21.33
N PHE A 127 5.32 12.60 20.66
CA PHE A 127 5.02 11.30 21.25
C PHE A 127 5.98 10.25 20.72
N GLY A 128 6.78 9.66 21.61
CA GLY A 128 7.81 8.69 21.22
C GLY A 128 8.77 9.30 20.20
N ASP A 129 8.87 8.67 19.03
CA ASP A 129 9.80 9.04 17.97
C ASP A 129 9.27 10.16 17.05
N PHE A 130 7.99 10.52 17.12
CA PHE A 130 7.36 11.44 16.18
C PHE A 130 6.78 12.69 16.83
N ASN A 131 6.65 13.75 16.02
CA ASN A 131 5.78 14.87 16.32
C ASN A 131 4.44 14.61 15.64
N TYR A 132 3.36 14.63 16.41
CA TYR A 132 2.00 14.47 15.91
C TYR A 132 1.26 15.79 16.03
N ASP A 133 0.58 16.15 14.95
CA ASP A 133 -0.59 17.02 15.06
C ASP A 133 -1.74 16.13 15.53
N TYR A 134 -2.54 16.62 16.46
CA TYR A 134 -3.65 15.86 17.01
C TYR A 134 -4.84 16.76 17.36
N ALA A 135 -6.03 16.17 17.30
CA ALA A 135 -7.27 16.86 17.59
C ALA A 135 -8.24 15.96 18.38
N LYS A 136 -9.09 16.62 19.15
CA LYS A 136 -10.29 16.04 19.75
C LYS A 136 -11.49 16.56 18.97
N ILE A 137 -12.30 15.65 18.47
CA ILE A 137 -13.50 15.92 17.70
C ILE A 137 -14.68 15.34 18.48
N ASP A 138 -15.67 16.16 18.80
CA ASP A 138 -16.87 15.73 19.51
C ASP A 138 -18.09 15.86 18.59
N SER A 139 -18.94 14.83 18.56
CA SER A 139 -20.30 14.90 18.01
C SER A 139 -21.31 14.43 19.06
N GLU A 140 -22.61 14.51 18.74
CA GLU A 140 -23.66 14.03 19.65
C GLU A 140 -23.54 12.53 19.98
N LYS A 141 -22.87 11.75 19.11
CA LYS A 141 -22.86 10.28 19.19
C LYS A 141 -21.50 9.70 19.59
N ILE A 142 -20.41 10.39 19.28
CA ILE A 142 -19.06 9.84 19.43
C ILE A 142 -18.05 10.98 19.66
N THR A 143 -17.05 10.71 20.48
CA THR A 143 -15.82 11.50 20.57
C THR A 143 -14.71 10.76 19.83
N ILE A 144 -13.98 11.46 18.96
CA ILE A 144 -12.80 10.92 18.27
C ILE A 144 -11.57 11.71 18.69
N PHE A 145 -10.53 10.98 19.12
CA PHE A 145 -9.17 11.50 19.20
C PHE A 145 -8.42 11.09 17.94
N CYS A 146 -7.97 12.06 17.16
CA CYS A 146 -7.26 11.84 15.91
C CYS A 146 -5.84 12.39 16.01
N GLY A 147 -4.84 11.64 15.57
CA GLY A 147 -3.44 12.05 15.55
C GLY A 147 -2.82 11.69 14.21
N THR A 148 -2.08 12.61 13.60
CA THR A 148 -1.46 12.41 12.28
C THR A 148 -0.02 12.89 12.29
N THR A 149 0.85 12.18 11.57
CA THR A 149 2.25 12.57 11.37
C THR A 149 2.69 12.22 9.95
N ALA A 150 3.62 13.01 9.43
CA ALA A 150 4.26 12.74 8.15
C ALA A 150 5.42 11.75 8.34
N LEU A 151 5.53 10.83 7.40
CA LEU A 151 6.62 9.88 7.28
C LEU A 151 7.45 10.20 6.02
N PRO A 152 8.63 9.58 5.85
CA PRO A 152 9.41 9.72 4.63
C PRO A 152 8.58 9.43 3.36
N ASP A 153 9.02 10.00 2.24
CA ASP A 153 8.38 9.91 0.92
C ASP A 153 6.94 10.43 0.86
N GLY A 154 6.58 11.34 1.78
CA GLY A 154 5.28 12.00 1.82
C GLY A 154 4.15 11.15 2.40
N ARG A 155 4.47 9.95 2.91
CA ARG A 155 3.48 9.04 3.50
C ARG A 155 2.93 9.58 4.81
N ILE A 156 1.75 9.11 5.20
CA ILE A 156 1.06 9.61 6.40
C ILE A 156 0.67 8.46 7.31
N LEU A 157 0.93 8.64 8.60
CA LEU A 157 0.43 7.77 9.64
C LEU A 157 -0.65 8.51 10.43
N THR A 158 -1.84 7.92 10.50
CA THR A 158 -2.98 8.44 11.26
C THR A 158 -3.43 7.41 12.30
N LEU A 159 -3.66 7.85 13.52
CA LEU A 159 -4.35 7.12 14.58
C LEU A 159 -5.69 7.78 14.83
N GLU A 160 -6.75 6.98 14.80
CA GLU A 160 -8.08 7.37 15.25
C GLU A 160 -8.47 6.50 16.44
N VAL A 161 -8.89 7.13 17.54
CA VAL A 161 -9.48 6.45 18.70
C VAL A 161 -10.86 7.04 18.93
N GLY A 162 -11.88 6.28 18.59
CA GLY A 162 -13.28 6.65 18.77
C GLY A 162 -13.84 6.12 20.09
N HIS A 163 -14.70 6.89 20.71
CA HIS A 163 -15.34 6.58 21.98
C HIS A 163 -16.82 6.90 21.95
N LYS A 164 -17.64 5.92 22.34
CA LYS A 164 -19.08 6.07 22.56
C LYS A 164 -19.42 5.76 24.01
N GLY A 165 -20.22 6.60 24.66
CA GLY A 165 -20.77 6.35 26.01
C GLY A 165 -19.84 6.74 27.16
N LEU A 166 -19.50 5.80 28.05
CA LEU A 166 -18.65 6.06 29.23
C LEU A 166 -17.19 5.70 28.94
N GLY A 167 -16.22 6.38 29.56
CA GLY A 167 -14.79 6.04 29.44
C GLY A 167 -13.98 6.89 28.46
N ILE A 168 -14.36 8.16 28.28
CA ILE A 168 -13.60 9.13 27.47
C ILE A 168 -12.16 9.29 27.96
N GLU A 169 -11.94 9.27 29.28
CA GLU A 169 -10.60 9.39 29.88
C GLU A 169 -9.72 8.19 29.55
N LEU A 170 -10.33 6.99 29.48
CA LEU A 170 -9.63 5.78 29.06
C LEU A 170 -9.28 5.86 27.56
N ALA A 171 -10.19 6.34 26.72
CA ALA A 171 -9.94 6.53 25.29
C ALA A 171 -8.79 7.51 25.03
N GLU A 172 -8.76 8.65 25.73
CA GLU A 172 -7.66 9.61 25.61
C GLU A 172 -6.33 9.03 26.09
N LYS A 173 -6.33 8.32 27.24
CA LYS A 173 -5.13 7.65 27.76
C LYS A 173 -4.59 6.61 26.78
N ILE A 174 -5.48 5.83 26.16
CA ILE A 174 -5.15 4.87 25.11
C ILE A 174 -4.54 5.59 23.92
N PHE A 175 -5.21 6.63 23.40
CA PHE A 175 -4.73 7.44 22.28
C PHE A 175 -3.30 7.92 22.49
N ARG A 176 -3.03 8.60 23.62
CA ARG A 176 -1.69 9.12 23.94
C ARG A 176 -0.63 8.01 24.05
N ALA A 177 -0.97 6.88 24.68
CA ALA A 177 -0.04 5.77 24.83
C ALA A 177 0.31 5.12 23.49
N LEU A 178 -0.64 5.07 22.56
CA LEU A 178 -0.44 4.49 21.25
C LEU A 178 0.39 5.39 20.34
N LEU A 179 0.13 6.69 20.34
CA LEU A 179 1.02 7.65 19.67
C LEU A 179 2.47 7.47 20.15
N ALA A 180 2.67 7.34 21.47
CA ALA A 180 3.98 7.13 22.06
C ALA A 180 4.60 5.74 21.76
N SER A 181 3.79 4.77 21.31
CA SER A 181 4.23 3.41 20.99
C SER A 181 4.76 3.25 19.56
N ALA A 182 4.42 4.18 18.68
CA ALA A 182 4.84 4.13 17.28
C ALA A 182 6.34 4.40 17.16
N LYS A 183 7.01 3.64 16.30
CA LYS A 183 8.45 3.73 16.05
C LYS A 183 8.75 3.64 14.56
N TYR A 184 9.85 4.26 14.13
CA TYR A 184 10.33 4.17 12.75
C TYR A 184 11.80 3.78 12.69
N LYS A 185 12.11 2.75 11.92
CA LYS A 185 13.49 2.37 11.59
C LYS A 185 13.84 2.89 10.20
N GLU A 186 14.78 3.81 10.10
CA GLU A 186 15.21 4.43 8.82
C GLU A 186 15.83 3.43 7.84
N ASP A 187 16.68 2.51 8.31
CA ASP A 187 17.22 1.43 7.49
C ASP A 187 16.16 0.32 7.28
N ASN A 188 15.39 0.48 6.22
CA ASN A 188 14.31 -0.42 5.83
C ASN A 188 14.25 -0.63 4.29
N PRO A 189 13.53 -1.66 3.81
CA PRO A 189 13.37 -1.93 2.38
C PRO A 189 12.79 -0.77 1.55
N LEU A 190 11.88 0.05 2.10
CA LEU A 190 11.30 1.20 1.39
C LEU A 190 12.36 2.26 1.09
N ALA A 191 13.16 2.64 2.08
CA ALA A 191 14.26 3.61 1.90
C ALA A 191 15.28 3.10 0.87
N LYS A 192 15.60 1.81 0.90
CA LYS A 192 16.46 1.15 -0.12
C LYS A 192 15.82 1.13 -1.50
N GLY A 193 14.50 1.01 -1.56
CA GLY A 193 13.72 1.09 -2.78
C GLY A 193 13.76 2.47 -3.43
N ALA A 194 13.64 3.54 -2.64
CA ALA A 194 13.78 4.92 -3.12
C ALA A 194 15.17 5.17 -3.72
N GLU A 195 16.24 4.76 -3.02
CA GLU A 195 17.61 4.85 -3.52
C GLU A 195 17.82 4.02 -4.80
N PHE A 196 17.31 2.78 -4.80
CA PHE A 196 17.34 1.91 -5.97
C PHE A 196 16.66 2.59 -7.17
N LEU A 197 15.47 3.16 -6.99
CA LEU A 197 14.69 3.74 -8.08
C LEU A 197 15.36 4.99 -8.65
N LYS A 198 15.99 5.80 -7.80
CA LYS A 198 16.81 6.94 -8.23
C LYS A 198 17.97 6.52 -9.14
N ASN A 199 18.59 5.38 -8.88
CA ASN A 199 19.66 4.83 -9.71
C ASN A 199 19.11 4.12 -10.97
N PHE A 200 18.00 3.41 -10.83
CA PHE A 200 17.28 2.75 -11.92
C PHE A 200 16.86 3.76 -12.99
N LYS A 201 16.20 4.87 -12.61
CA LYS A 201 15.75 5.91 -13.56
C LYS A 201 16.90 6.52 -14.40
N LYS A 202 18.15 6.44 -13.91
CA LYS A 202 19.34 6.92 -14.65
C LYS A 202 19.94 5.90 -15.61
N SER A 203 19.66 4.61 -15.42
CA SER A 203 20.41 3.51 -16.06
C SER A 203 19.54 2.39 -16.59
N TYR A 204 18.22 2.42 -16.44
CA TYR A 204 17.36 1.31 -16.86
C TYR A 204 17.41 1.05 -18.37
N THR A 205 17.82 2.04 -19.17
CA THR A 205 18.08 1.88 -20.61
C THR A 205 19.15 0.84 -20.90
N ASP A 206 20.11 0.65 -19.99
CA ASP A 206 21.18 -0.34 -20.11
C ASP A 206 20.66 -1.78 -19.93
N PHE A 207 19.41 -1.92 -19.48
CA PHE A 207 18.70 -3.18 -19.32
C PHE A 207 17.71 -3.44 -20.47
N LEU A 208 17.52 -2.46 -21.34
CA LEU A 208 16.71 -2.63 -22.54
C LEU A 208 17.57 -3.31 -23.62
N PRO A 209 17.02 -4.25 -24.42
CA PRO A 209 17.71 -4.74 -25.60
C PRO A 209 18.01 -3.62 -26.63
N PRO A 210 18.74 -3.84 -27.72
CA PRO A 210 19.20 -2.75 -28.60
C PRO A 210 18.08 -1.97 -29.33
N ASP A 211 17.00 -2.63 -29.76
CA ASP A 211 16.00 -2.00 -30.65
C ASP A 211 14.55 -2.13 -30.15
N SER A 212 14.16 -3.37 -29.81
CA SER A 212 12.82 -3.69 -29.34
C SER A 212 12.86 -4.99 -28.55
N SER A 213 11.92 -5.16 -27.64
CA SER A 213 11.68 -6.44 -26.98
C SER A 213 10.27 -6.91 -27.28
N GLN A 214 10.19 -8.18 -27.68
CA GLN A 214 8.93 -8.91 -27.74
C GLN A 214 8.97 -9.96 -26.64
N ASN A 215 7.99 -9.92 -25.75
CA ASN A 215 7.86 -10.90 -24.70
C ASN A 215 6.49 -11.57 -24.80
N TYR A 216 6.52 -12.90 -24.84
CA TYR A 216 5.32 -13.72 -24.83
C TYR A 216 5.44 -14.69 -23.69
N TYR A 217 4.40 -14.74 -22.87
CA TYR A 217 4.30 -15.67 -21.77
C TYR A 217 2.96 -16.36 -21.80
N ARG A 218 2.98 -17.65 -21.52
CA ARG A 218 1.80 -18.50 -21.36
C ARG A 218 1.46 -18.59 -19.89
N ILE A 219 0.19 -18.48 -19.55
CA ILE A 219 -0.32 -18.65 -18.19
C ILE A 219 -0.92 -20.04 -18.05
N LYS A 220 -0.44 -20.80 -17.07
CA LYS A 220 -0.90 -22.17 -16.78
C LYS A 220 -1.48 -22.30 -15.38
N ASP A 221 -2.54 -23.08 -15.23
CA ASP A 221 -3.03 -23.48 -13.91
C ASP A 221 -2.08 -24.49 -13.23
N ILE A 222 -2.38 -24.86 -11.98
CA ILE A 222 -1.60 -25.87 -11.23
C ILE A 222 -1.63 -27.27 -11.85
N ARG A 223 -2.55 -27.55 -12.78
CA ARG A 223 -2.67 -28.82 -13.50
C ARG A 223 -1.91 -28.80 -14.82
N GLY A 224 -1.32 -27.66 -15.20
CA GLY A 224 -0.59 -27.45 -16.44
C GLY A 224 -1.47 -27.09 -17.63
N ASN A 225 -2.76 -26.81 -17.44
CA ASN A 225 -3.63 -26.36 -18.51
C ASN A 225 -3.33 -24.90 -18.86
N ASN A 226 -3.34 -24.58 -20.14
CA ASN A 226 -3.19 -23.21 -20.62
C ASN A 226 -4.50 -22.45 -20.33
N ILE A 227 -4.42 -21.43 -19.48
CA ILE A 227 -5.57 -20.62 -19.05
C ILE A 227 -5.46 -19.16 -19.47
N GLY A 228 -4.36 -18.78 -20.11
CA GLY A 228 -4.17 -17.40 -20.55
C GLY A 228 -2.79 -17.15 -21.14
N PHE A 229 -2.50 -15.89 -21.40
CA PHE A 229 -1.21 -15.42 -21.87
C PHE A 229 -0.98 -13.94 -21.52
N THR A 230 0.28 -13.52 -21.59
CA THR A 230 0.66 -12.12 -21.71
C THR A 230 1.53 -11.94 -22.96
N ALA A 231 1.30 -10.87 -23.69
CA ALA A 231 2.08 -10.49 -24.87
C ALA A 231 2.44 -9.02 -24.74
N SER A 232 3.72 -8.68 -24.81
CA SER A 232 4.16 -7.29 -24.76
C SER A 232 5.19 -6.99 -25.84
N TYR A 233 5.08 -5.77 -26.37
CA TYR A 233 5.97 -5.20 -27.35
C TYR A 233 6.46 -3.86 -26.80
N ALA A 234 7.77 -3.72 -26.60
CA ALA A 234 8.35 -2.46 -26.19
C ALA A 234 9.40 -2.00 -27.19
N ARG A 235 9.46 -0.68 -27.40
CA ARG A 235 10.31 -0.01 -28.37
C ARG A 235 10.91 1.24 -27.75
N TRP A 236 12.17 1.48 -28.09
CA TRP A 236 12.93 2.68 -27.75
C TRP A 236 13.87 2.99 -28.92
N PRO A 237 14.40 4.22 -29.00
CA PRO A 237 15.41 4.54 -30.01
C PRO A 237 16.74 3.86 -29.67
N ALA A 238 17.43 3.37 -30.70
CA ALA A 238 18.74 2.70 -30.58
C ALA A 238 19.81 3.58 -29.91
N ASN A 239 19.70 4.91 -30.04
CA ASN A 239 20.57 5.88 -29.37
C ASN A 239 19.71 6.81 -28.49
N PRO A 240 19.33 6.35 -27.30
CA PRO A 240 18.46 7.13 -26.42
C PRO A 240 19.15 8.41 -25.96
N ASN A 241 18.47 9.53 -26.15
CA ASN A 241 18.79 10.82 -25.53
C ASN A 241 17.67 11.21 -24.55
N LYS A 242 17.82 12.33 -23.85
CA LYS A 242 16.82 12.76 -22.84
C LYS A 242 15.41 13.01 -23.42
N ASN A 243 15.31 13.31 -24.71
CA ASN A 243 14.03 13.58 -25.39
C ASN A 243 13.47 12.36 -26.13
N SER A 244 14.13 11.22 -25.98
CA SER A 244 13.72 9.99 -26.62
C SER A 244 12.45 9.46 -25.96
N LEU A 245 11.61 8.84 -26.78
CA LEU A 245 10.35 8.26 -26.35
C LEU A 245 10.52 6.75 -26.18
N PHE A 246 10.06 6.25 -25.04
CA PHE A 246 9.79 4.85 -24.81
C PHE A 246 8.32 4.59 -25.13
N SER A 247 8.03 3.46 -25.76
CA SER A 247 6.66 3.03 -26.00
C SER A 247 6.52 1.55 -25.77
N SER A 248 5.43 1.14 -25.14
CA SER A 248 5.10 -0.24 -24.88
C SER A 248 3.62 -0.50 -25.16
N ALA A 249 3.32 -1.65 -25.72
CA ALA A 249 1.97 -2.16 -25.88
C ALA A 249 1.93 -3.55 -25.24
N ALA A 250 0.92 -3.80 -24.41
CA ALA A 250 0.73 -5.10 -23.77
C ALA A 250 -0.71 -5.59 -23.93
N LEU A 251 -0.85 -6.91 -23.96
CA LEU A 251 -2.11 -7.64 -23.95
C LEU A 251 -2.00 -8.75 -22.93
N ILE A 252 -2.94 -8.77 -22.00
CA ILE A 252 -3.09 -9.82 -21.00
C ILE A 252 -4.45 -10.48 -21.24
N PHE A 253 -4.47 -11.80 -21.24
CA PHE A 253 -5.69 -12.59 -21.24
C PHE A 253 -5.59 -13.68 -20.20
N LEU A 254 -6.61 -13.80 -19.37
CA LEU A 254 -6.72 -14.84 -18.36
C LEU A 254 -8.17 -15.32 -18.30
N ASP A 255 -8.38 -16.61 -18.54
CA ASP A 255 -9.66 -17.28 -18.42
C ASP A 255 -9.63 -18.28 -17.29
N THR A 256 -10.11 -17.85 -16.13
CA THR A 256 -10.47 -18.77 -15.05
C THR A 256 -11.96 -19.01 -15.13
N ARG A 257 -12.42 -20.25 -14.90
CA ARG A 257 -13.86 -20.61 -14.94
C ARG A 257 -14.77 -19.70 -14.11
N ALA A 258 -14.22 -18.99 -13.13
CA ALA A 258 -14.93 -18.05 -12.26
C ALA A 258 -14.78 -16.58 -12.69
N ASN A 259 -13.74 -16.24 -13.46
CA ASN A 259 -13.44 -14.87 -13.86
C ASN A 259 -12.53 -14.87 -15.11
N SER A 260 -13.09 -14.47 -16.25
CA SER A 260 -12.34 -14.30 -17.50
C SER A 260 -12.17 -12.80 -17.77
N TYR A 261 -10.93 -12.39 -17.98
CA TYR A 261 -10.53 -11.00 -18.14
C TYR A 261 -9.48 -10.87 -19.24
N ALA A 262 -9.58 -9.78 -20.00
CA ALA A 262 -8.55 -9.37 -20.93
C ALA A 262 -8.30 -7.88 -20.80
N GLU A 263 -7.03 -7.49 -20.90
CA GLU A 263 -6.61 -6.10 -20.87
C GLU A 263 -5.64 -5.83 -21.99
N MET A 264 -5.85 -4.70 -22.67
CA MET A 264 -4.87 -4.13 -23.58
C MET A 264 -4.40 -2.80 -23.01
N SER A 265 -3.09 -2.59 -22.97
CA SER A 265 -2.51 -1.36 -22.47
C SER A 265 -1.47 -0.79 -23.43
N LEU A 266 -1.42 0.53 -23.50
CA LEU A 266 -0.56 1.32 -24.38
C LEU A 266 0.12 2.38 -23.53
N PHE A 267 1.43 2.28 -23.40
CA PHE A 267 2.25 3.12 -22.54
C PHE A 267 3.24 3.91 -23.39
N HIS A 268 3.37 5.21 -23.14
CA HIS A 268 4.42 6.04 -23.69
C HIS A 268 5.04 6.86 -22.58
N SER A 269 6.34 7.05 -22.62
CA SER A 269 7.02 7.96 -21.72
C SER A 269 8.20 8.61 -22.41
N ASP A 270 8.69 9.70 -21.82
CA ASP A 270 10.09 10.04 -22.02
C ASP A 270 10.99 8.98 -21.37
N ILE A 271 12.27 8.96 -21.74
CA ILE A 271 13.21 8.02 -21.13
C ILE A 271 13.51 8.39 -19.66
N ALA A 272 13.38 9.64 -19.26
CA ALA A 272 13.60 10.04 -17.86
C ALA A 272 12.49 9.56 -16.90
N LEU A 273 11.37 9.05 -17.44
CA LEU A 273 10.14 8.74 -16.70
C LEU A 273 9.62 9.96 -15.93
N THR A 274 9.82 11.16 -16.48
CA THR A 274 9.31 12.42 -15.96
C THR A 274 7.94 12.77 -16.53
N LYS A 275 7.60 12.20 -17.70
CA LYS A 275 6.27 12.29 -18.31
C LYS A 275 5.87 10.94 -18.90
N PHE A 276 4.62 10.55 -18.73
CA PHE A 276 4.08 9.37 -19.40
C PHE A 276 2.58 9.46 -19.63
N ASP A 277 2.11 8.73 -20.65
CA ASP A 277 0.70 8.50 -20.96
C ASP A 277 0.47 6.99 -21.04
N TRP A 278 -0.49 6.49 -20.27
CA TRP A 278 -0.82 5.09 -20.20
C TRP A 278 -2.32 4.88 -20.37
N SER A 279 -2.71 4.39 -21.54
CA SER A 279 -4.09 4.04 -21.84
C SER A 279 -4.30 2.54 -21.65
N VAL A 280 -5.31 2.18 -20.86
CA VAL A 280 -5.67 0.81 -20.55
C VAL A 280 -7.12 0.60 -20.94
N LYS A 281 -7.39 -0.52 -21.63
CA LYS A 281 -8.74 -1.01 -21.92
C LYS A 281 -8.93 -2.36 -21.25
N GLN A 282 -9.68 -2.37 -20.16
CA GLN A 282 -10.03 -3.60 -19.44
C GLN A 282 -11.36 -4.12 -19.96
N SER A 283 -11.40 -5.37 -20.39
CA SER A 283 -12.60 -6.05 -20.86
C SER A 283 -12.92 -7.25 -19.98
N SER A 284 -14.11 -7.26 -19.39
CA SER A 284 -14.67 -8.46 -18.76
C SER A 284 -15.40 -9.25 -19.83
N LEU A 285 -14.91 -10.45 -20.16
CA LEU A 285 -15.51 -11.27 -21.22
C LEU A 285 -16.91 -11.76 -20.84
N LEU A 286 -17.18 -11.91 -19.54
CA LEU A 286 -18.50 -12.29 -19.02
C LEU A 286 -19.55 -11.20 -19.24
N THR A 287 -19.17 -9.93 -19.15
CA THR A 287 -20.11 -8.79 -19.25
C THR A 287 -20.02 -8.05 -20.58
N ASN A 288 -19.02 -8.36 -21.40
CA ASN A 288 -18.68 -7.65 -22.64
C ASN A 288 -18.60 -6.13 -22.45
N ARG A 289 -18.17 -5.68 -21.26
CA ARG A 289 -17.96 -4.26 -20.93
C ARG A 289 -16.49 -3.92 -21.00
N GLU A 290 -16.18 -2.83 -21.69
CA GLU A 290 -14.87 -2.20 -21.68
C GLU A 290 -14.85 -1.03 -20.69
N ILE A 291 -13.85 -1.01 -19.82
CA ILE A 291 -13.59 0.08 -18.88
C ILE A 291 -12.27 0.73 -19.30
N PRO A 292 -12.30 1.92 -19.91
CA PRO A 292 -11.09 2.66 -20.20
C PRO A 292 -10.53 3.27 -18.92
N VAL A 293 -9.21 3.18 -18.76
CA VAL A 293 -8.43 3.90 -17.75
C VAL A 293 -7.33 4.66 -18.48
N LEU A 294 -7.15 5.93 -18.14
CA LEU A 294 -6.06 6.76 -18.63
C LEU A 294 -5.24 7.25 -17.43
N ILE A 295 -3.96 6.93 -17.41
CA ILE A 295 -3.02 7.33 -16.36
C ILE A 295 -1.96 8.21 -17.01
N GLN A 296 -1.82 9.45 -16.55
CA GLN A 296 -0.90 10.42 -17.09
C GLN A 296 0.01 10.95 -15.99
N LEU A 297 1.29 11.11 -16.30
CA LEU A 297 2.24 11.85 -15.46
C LEU A 297 2.63 13.12 -16.19
N ASP A 298 2.34 14.26 -15.56
CA ASP A 298 2.84 15.56 -15.97
C ASP A 298 3.22 16.38 -14.74
N ASP A 299 4.33 17.10 -14.80
CA ASP A 299 4.86 17.94 -13.71
C ASP A 299 4.87 17.25 -12.33
N SER A 300 5.29 15.98 -12.29
CA SER A 300 5.33 15.12 -11.09
C SER A 300 3.97 14.78 -10.47
N VAL A 301 2.86 15.08 -11.15
CA VAL A 301 1.51 14.73 -10.74
C VAL A 301 0.99 13.61 -11.62
N VAL A 302 0.60 12.50 -11.00
CA VAL A 302 -0.11 11.41 -11.66
C VAL A 302 -1.59 11.74 -11.65
N THR A 303 -2.22 11.74 -12.81
CA THR A 303 -3.67 11.86 -12.99
C THR A 303 -4.22 10.54 -13.51
N VAL A 304 -5.17 9.96 -12.80
CA VAL A 304 -5.89 8.74 -13.18
C VAL A 304 -7.32 9.12 -13.54
N HIS A 305 -7.71 8.89 -14.79
CA HIS A 305 -9.08 9.00 -15.27
C HIS A 305 -9.67 7.60 -15.47
N ARG A 306 -10.73 7.28 -14.75
CA ARG A 306 -11.46 6.02 -14.87
C ARG A 306 -12.95 6.32 -14.85
N GLN A 307 -13.63 6.04 -15.96
CA GLN A 307 -15.05 6.39 -16.13
C GLN A 307 -15.26 7.89 -15.80
N ASP A 308 -16.12 8.21 -14.84
CA ASP A 308 -16.43 9.58 -14.42
C ASP A 308 -15.58 10.06 -13.23
N VAL A 309 -14.60 9.26 -12.78
CA VAL A 309 -13.74 9.58 -11.64
C VAL A 309 -12.35 9.98 -12.11
N SER A 310 -11.88 11.13 -11.64
CA SER A 310 -10.51 11.60 -11.83
C SER A 310 -9.83 11.73 -10.46
N VAL A 311 -8.69 11.07 -10.29
CA VAL A 311 -7.88 11.12 -9.07
C VAL A 311 -6.51 11.67 -9.43
N LYS A 312 -5.97 12.54 -8.58
CA LYS A 312 -4.62 13.10 -8.71
C LYS A 312 -3.80 12.80 -7.47
N PHE A 313 -2.51 12.54 -7.66
CA PHE A 313 -1.55 12.40 -6.59
C PHE A 313 -0.13 12.68 -7.09
N ALA A 314 0.75 13.13 -6.19
CA ALA A 314 2.15 13.33 -6.52
C ALA A 314 2.89 11.99 -6.72
N LEU A 315 3.74 11.92 -7.74
CA LEU A 315 4.66 10.80 -7.95
C LEU A 315 5.77 10.84 -6.90
N THR A 316 5.93 9.77 -6.13
CA THR A 316 6.99 9.69 -5.11
C THR A 316 8.25 8.99 -5.66
N ASP A 317 9.35 9.08 -4.91
CA ASP A 317 10.63 8.44 -5.24
C ASP A 317 10.61 6.92 -5.13
N THR A 318 9.48 6.33 -4.71
CA THR A 318 9.28 4.88 -4.59
C THR A 318 8.32 4.34 -5.66
N MET A 319 7.68 5.23 -6.44
CA MET A 319 6.64 4.87 -7.41
C MET A 319 7.18 4.62 -8.83
N LEU A 320 6.73 3.52 -9.43
CA LEU A 320 7.07 3.13 -10.80
C LEU A 320 5.84 2.51 -11.50
N PRO A 321 5.57 2.81 -12.78
CA PRO A 321 4.53 2.10 -13.53
C PRO A 321 4.85 0.60 -13.66
N GLU A 322 3.83 -0.26 -13.54
CA GLU A 322 4.02 -1.72 -13.60
C GLU A 322 4.58 -2.22 -14.94
N THR A 323 4.47 -1.41 -16.01
CA THR A 323 5.14 -1.66 -17.30
C THR A 323 6.65 -1.91 -17.16
N PHE A 324 7.28 -1.37 -16.12
CA PHE A 324 8.72 -1.56 -15.83
C PHE A 324 9.00 -2.64 -14.79
N PHE A 325 8.00 -3.39 -14.33
CA PHE A 325 8.14 -4.35 -13.23
C PHE A 325 9.25 -5.37 -13.48
N ASP A 326 9.20 -6.11 -14.60
CA ASP A 326 10.21 -7.13 -14.91
C ASP A 326 11.62 -6.53 -15.03
N THR A 327 11.74 -5.36 -15.66
CA THR A 327 13.02 -4.63 -15.80
C THR A 327 13.56 -4.18 -14.46
N ALA A 328 12.69 -3.69 -13.56
CA ALA A 328 13.07 -3.28 -12.21
C ALA A 328 13.53 -4.48 -11.37
N VAL A 329 12.84 -5.62 -11.45
CA VAL A 329 13.25 -6.85 -10.75
C VAL A 329 14.60 -7.34 -11.28
N ALA A 330 14.80 -7.35 -12.60
CA ALA A 330 16.07 -7.73 -13.20
C ALA A 330 17.22 -6.80 -12.76
N ALA A 331 16.97 -5.49 -12.72
CA ALA A 331 17.95 -4.51 -12.24
C ALA A 331 18.27 -4.69 -10.74
N PHE A 332 17.25 -4.94 -9.91
CA PHE A 332 17.44 -5.26 -8.49
C PHE A 332 18.34 -6.49 -8.31
N LEU A 333 18.13 -7.54 -9.10
CA LEU A 333 18.93 -8.76 -9.04
C LEU A 333 20.41 -8.56 -9.44
N ARG A 334 20.75 -7.50 -10.18
CA ARG A 334 22.15 -7.12 -10.45
C ARG A 334 22.77 -6.25 -9.35
N GLY A 335 21.95 -5.62 -8.52
CA GLY A 335 22.39 -4.81 -7.40
C GLY A 335 22.86 -5.64 -6.19
N ASN A 336 23.29 -4.96 -5.13
CA ASN A 336 23.79 -5.57 -3.90
C ASN A 336 22.75 -5.64 -2.77
N SER A 337 21.56 -5.10 -2.98
CA SER A 337 20.50 -5.13 -1.96
C SER A 337 19.90 -6.54 -1.84
N ASP A 338 19.68 -6.96 -0.60
CA ASP A 338 18.98 -8.23 -0.30
C ASP A 338 17.46 -8.11 -0.47
N MET A 339 16.94 -6.92 -0.20
CA MET A 339 15.51 -6.62 -0.24
C MET A 339 15.27 -5.12 -0.49
N ILE A 340 14.28 -4.81 -1.32
CA ILE A 340 13.75 -3.46 -1.53
C ILE A 340 12.22 -3.50 -1.50
N MET A 341 11.59 -2.34 -1.31
CA MET A 341 10.15 -2.17 -1.48
C MET A 341 9.91 -1.04 -2.48
N LEU A 342 9.06 -1.30 -3.47
CA LEU A 342 8.64 -0.33 -4.49
C LEU A 342 7.13 -0.24 -4.51
N ASP A 343 6.61 0.92 -4.88
CA ASP A 343 5.20 1.15 -5.12
C ASP A 343 4.93 1.08 -6.62
N PHE A 344 4.10 0.14 -7.06
CA PHE A 344 3.74 0.02 -8.46
C PHE A 344 2.43 0.73 -8.77
N ILE A 345 2.44 1.65 -9.73
CA ILE A 345 1.21 2.17 -10.34
C ILE A 345 0.73 1.07 -11.30
N ILE A 346 -0.41 0.45 -10.99
CA ILE A 346 -0.97 -0.63 -11.80
C ILE A 346 -2.01 -0.10 -12.79
N SER A 347 -2.45 -0.96 -13.73
CA SER A 347 -3.29 -0.60 -14.87
C SER A 347 -4.67 -0.01 -14.53
N ASP A 348 -5.16 -0.20 -13.30
CA ASP A 348 -6.39 0.42 -12.80
C ASP A 348 -6.16 1.77 -12.09
N GLY A 349 -4.91 2.23 -12.03
CA GLY A 349 -4.46 3.47 -11.42
C GLY A 349 -4.20 3.41 -9.91
N LYS A 350 -4.36 2.25 -9.27
CA LYS A 350 -4.02 2.08 -7.85
C LYS A 350 -2.51 1.95 -7.64
N ILE A 351 -2.09 2.18 -6.39
CA ILE A 351 -0.72 2.02 -5.95
C ILE A 351 -0.59 0.73 -5.19
N THR A 352 0.15 -0.23 -5.73
CA THR A 352 0.35 -1.55 -5.16
C THR A 352 1.79 -1.68 -4.68
N PRO A 353 2.05 -1.64 -3.36
CA PRO A 353 3.38 -1.89 -2.85
C PRO A 353 3.82 -3.32 -3.12
N ALA A 354 5.10 -3.50 -3.39
CA ALA A 354 5.71 -4.81 -3.55
C ALA A 354 7.08 -4.86 -2.87
N ILE A 355 7.30 -5.88 -2.06
CA ILE A 355 8.62 -6.21 -1.52
C ILE A 355 9.28 -7.19 -2.49
N ILE A 356 10.48 -6.84 -2.95
CA ILE A 356 11.31 -7.66 -3.83
C ILE A 356 12.51 -8.10 -3.03
N SER A 357 12.76 -9.41 -2.99
CA SER A 357 13.86 -10.01 -2.23
C SER A 357 14.61 -11.05 -3.06
N ARG A 358 15.91 -11.20 -2.81
CA ARG A 358 16.75 -12.15 -3.53
C ARG A 358 16.55 -13.58 -3.03
N ILE A 359 16.50 -14.54 -3.96
CA ILE A 359 16.57 -15.97 -3.62
C ILE A 359 18.02 -16.43 -3.78
N ASN A 360 18.69 -16.74 -2.66
CA ASN A 360 20.12 -17.06 -2.60
C ASN A 360 20.52 -18.37 -3.27
N THR A 361 19.57 -19.19 -3.70
CA THR A 361 19.85 -20.47 -4.36
C THR A 361 18.85 -20.64 -5.51
N PRO A 362 19.27 -20.44 -6.77
CA PRO A 362 18.45 -20.88 -7.90
C PRO A 362 18.20 -22.38 -7.71
N PRO A 363 16.98 -22.90 -7.94
CA PRO A 363 16.73 -24.33 -7.83
C PRO A 363 17.73 -25.09 -8.70
N ALA A 364 18.35 -26.12 -8.12
CA ALA A 364 19.28 -26.98 -8.82
C ALA A 364 18.59 -27.59 -10.07
N SER A 365 19.24 -27.37 -11.22
CA SER A 365 19.31 -28.27 -12.38
C SER A 365 18.13 -28.50 -13.35
N VAL A 366 17.17 -27.58 -13.53
CA VAL A 366 16.19 -27.74 -14.67
C VAL A 366 15.97 -26.48 -15.50
N LEU A 367 16.07 -25.28 -14.93
CA LEU A 367 15.86 -24.02 -15.66
C LEU A 367 17.19 -23.36 -15.99
N PRO A 368 17.35 -22.70 -17.16
CA PRO A 368 18.53 -21.90 -17.50
C PRO A 368 18.59 -20.57 -16.71
N ALA A 369 17.88 -20.48 -15.59
CA ALA A 369 17.81 -19.28 -14.76
C ALA A 369 19.15 -19.02 -14.07
N LYS A 370 19.61 -17.78 -14.12
CA LYS A 370 20.83 -17.34 -13.43
C LYS A 370 20.55 -16.63 -12.12
N SER A 371 19.33 -16.11 -11.97
CA SER A 371 18.91 -15.35 -10.79
C SER A 371 17.42 -15.54 -10.55
N ALA A 372 16.99 -15.37 -9.29
CA ALA A 372 15.60 -15.47 -8.90
C ALA A 372 15.24 -14.48 -7.79
N ALA A 373 14.00 -14.00 -7.82
CA ALA A 373 13.44 -13.07 -6.85
C ALA A 373 12.17 -13.66 -6.22
N ALA A 374 11.99 -13.42 -4.93
CA ALA A 374 10.72 -13.58 -4.24
C ALA A 374 10.07 -12.21 -4.08
N ILE A 375 8.82 -12.11 -4.51
CA ILE A 375 8.07 -10.87 -4.63
C ILE A 375 6.78 -11.03 -3.85
N GLU A 376 6.50 -10.09 -2.96
CA GLU A 376 5.26 -10.02 -2.21
C GLU A 376 4.55 -8.73 -2.56
N ILE A 377 3.38 -8.86 -3.18
CA ILE A 377 2.60 -7.76 -3.73
C ILE A 377 1.37 -7.56 -2.84
N PHE A 378 1.26 -6.38 -2.23
CA PHE A 378 0.19 -6.05 -1.29
C PHE A 378 -1.06 -5.61 -2.06
N THR A 379 -2.02 -6.53 -2.18
CA THR A 379 -3.39 -6.24 -2.66
C THR A 379 -4.41 -6.60 -1.58
N THR A 380 -5.71 -6.55 -1.87
CA THR A 380 -6.75 -7.07 -0.97
C THR A 380 -6.45 -8.50 -0.50
N ASN A 381 -5.88 -9.31 -1.40
CA ASN A 381 -5.29 -10.60 -1.07
C ASN A 381 -3.81 -10.56 -1.45
N THR A 382 -2.91 -10.53 -0.46
CA THR A 382 -1.46 -10.50 -0.71
C THR A 382 -1.08 -11.60 -1.69
N THR A 383 -0.41 -11.19 -2.77
CA THR A 383 0.07 -12.10 -3.82
C THR A 383 1.54 -12.37 -3.60
N TYR A 384 1.91 -13.64 -3.56
CA TYR A 384 3.31 -14.08 -3.50
C TYR A 384 3.73 -14.60 -4.87
N GLN A 385 4.86 -14.12 -5.36
CA GLN A 385 5.40 -14.51 -6.65
C GLN A 385 6.88 -14.91 -6.50
N LYS A 386 7.26 -16.05 -7.08
CA LYS A 386 8.66 -16.43 -7.29
C LYS A 386 8.96 -16.27 -8.76
N ALA A 387 9.89 -15.38 -9.12
CA ALA A 387 10.25 -15.08 -10.49
C ALA A 387 11.69 -15.52 -10.78
N TYR A 388 11.89 -16.19 -11.92
CA TYR A 388 13.16 -16.74 -12.36
C TYR A 388 13.58 -16.07 -13.66
N PHE A 389 14.82 -15.57 -13.71
CA PHE A 389 15.34 -14.76 -14.82
C PHE A 389 16.58 -15.41 -15.45
N ASP A 390 16.74 -15.23 -16.76
CA ASP A 390 17.95 -15.63 -17.47
C ASP A 390 19.11 -14.66 -17.23
N GLY A 391 20.28 -14.94 -17.82
CA GLY A 391 21.47 -14.09 -17.66
C GLY A 391 21.37 -12.70 -18.27
N GLU A 392 20.37 -12.45 -19.12
CA GLU A 392 20.10 -11.14 -19.71
C GLU A 392 19.08 -10.35 -18.86
N GLY A 393 18.46 -10.98 -17.86
CA GLY A 393 17.42 -10.37 -17.03
C GLY A 393 16.02 -10.52 -17.61
N ARG A 394 15.80 -11.47 -18.52
CA ARG A 394 14.47 -11.76 -19.07
C ARG A 394 13.76 -12.80 -18.20
N LEU A 395 12.48 -12.61 -17.94
CA LEU A 395 11.67 -13.56 -17.19
C LEU A 395 11.59 -14.90 -17.95
N LEU A 396 11.80 -16.00 -17.25
CA LEU A 396 11.67 -17.36 -17.78
C LEU A 396 10.42 -18.04 -17.25
N LEU A 397 10.22 -17.92 -15.94
CA LEU A 397 9.14 -18.53 -15.19
C LEU A 397 8.76 -17.60 -14.04
N ALA A 398 7.47 -17.46 -13.77
CA ALA A 398 6.98 -16.98 -12.48
C ALA A 398 5.95 -17.96 -11.90
N GLU A 399 6.05 -18.24 -10.62
CA GLU A 399 5.06 -18.99 -9.85
C GLU A 399 4.30 -18.00 -8.99
N VAL A 400 3.00 -17.86 -9.22
CA VAL A 400 2.15 -16.87 -8.55
C VAL A 400 1.15 -17.58 -7.65
N GLN A 401 1.08 -17.15 -6.39
CA GLN A 401 0.16 -17.62 -5.37
C GLN A 401 -0.63 -16.42 -4.82
N SER A 402 -1.92 -16.36 -5.14
CA SER A 402 -2.86 -15.36 -4.62
C SER A 402 -4.17 -16.06 -4.25
N GLY A 403 -5.33 -15.48 -4.59
CA GLY A 403 -6.64 -16.16 -4.50
C GLY A 403 -6.75 -17.44 -5.33
N PHE A 404 -5.92 -17.59 -6.37
CA PHE A 404 -5.67 -18.84 -7.07
C PHE A 404 -4.18 -18.92 -7.45
N ALA A 405 -3.66 -20.13 -7.63
CA ALA A 405 -2.27 -20.36 -7.99
C ALA A 405 -2.10 -20.65 -9.50
N TYR A 406 -1.08 -20.07 -10.11
CA TYR A 406 -0.79 -20.24 -11.53
C TYR A 406 0.71 -20.02 -11.83
N LYS A 407 1.12 -20.41 -13.04
CA LYS A 407 2.48 -20.21 -13.56
C LYS A 407 2.46 -19.33 -14.80
N ILE A 408 3.45 -18.46 -14.93
CA ILE A 408 3.73 -17.66 -16.12
C ILE A 408 5.01 -18.22 -16.73
N GLU A 409 4.94 -18.79 -17.92
CA GLU A 409 6.08 -19.44 -18.59
C GLU A 409 6.39 -18.74 -19.90
N ARG A 410 7.67 -18.46 -20.16
CA ARG A 410 8.08 -17.88 -21.44
C ARG A 410 7.70 -18.80 -22.60
N ALA A 411 7.14 -18.21 -23.65
CA ALA A 411 6.65 -18.91 -24.84
C ALA A 411 7.07 -18.16 -26.11
N SER A 412 6.85 -18.77 -27.28
CA SER A 412 6.94 -18.07 -28.56
C SER A 412 5.59 -17.48 -28.97
N LYS A 413 5.61 -16.47 -29.86
CA LYS A 413 4.39 -15.95 -30.48
C LYS A 413 3.55 -17.05 -31.16
N ALA A 414 4.22 -17.94 -31.87
CA ALA A 414 3.57 -19.04 -32.61
C ALA A 414 2.83 -19.98 -31.64
N ASP A 415 3.45 -20.29 -30.50
CA ASP A 415 2.85 -21.10 -29.45
C ASP A 415 1.60 -20.45 -28.85
N ILE A 416 1.67 -19.14 -28.53
CA ILE A 416 0.51 -18.40 -28.00
C ILE A 416 -0.63 -18.36 -29.03
N ILE A 417 -0.34 -18.12 -30.30
CA ILE A 417 -1.36 -18.09 -31.36
C ILE A 417 -1.98 -19.47 -31.57
N ALA A 418 -1.19 -20.55 -31.47
CA ALA A 418 -1.70 -21.91 -31.57
C ALA A 418 -2.65 -22.26 -30.42
N ASP A 419 -2.33 -21.84 -29.20
CA ASP A 419 -3.17 -22.06 -28.02
C ASP A 419 -4.41 -21.14 -27.98
N PHE A 420 -4.29 -19.92 -28.51
CA PHE A 420 -5.30 -18.85 -28.40
C PHE A 420 -5.56 -18.16 -29.75
N PRO A 421 -6.03 -18.88 -30.79
CA PRO A 421 -6.13 -18.36 -32.15
C PRO A 421 -7.08 -17.16 -32.28
N GLN A 422 -8.09 -17.06 -31.41
CA GLN A 422 -9.04 -15.94 -31.38
C GLN A 422 -8.38 -14.59 -31.03
N TRP A 423 -7.16 -14.60 -30.47
CA TRP A 423 -6.41 -13.39 -30.11
C TRP A 423 -5.32 -13.02 -31.13
N ALA A 424 -5.12 -13.83 -32.18
CA ALA A 424 -4.02 -13.65 -33.13
C ALA A 424 -3.97 -12.25 -33.75
N GLU A 425 -5.13 -11.71 -34.14
CA GLU A 425 -5.21 -10.38 -34.74
C GLU A 425 -4.86 -9.27 -33.75
N LYS A 426 -5.34 -9.35 -32.51
CA LYS A 426 -4.99 -8.36 -31.46
C LYS A 426 -3.50 -8.42 -31.12
N ILE A 427 -2.91 -9.62 -31.05
CA ILE A 427 -1.46 -9.80 -30.84
C ILE A 427 -0.67 -9.17 -32.01
N ARG A 428 -1.12 -9.38 -33.26
CA ARG A 428 -0.51 -8.77 -34.45
C ARG A 428 -0.55 -7.24 -34.41
N LEU A 429 -1.65 -6.66 -33.93
CA LEU A 429 -1.80 -5.21 -33.82
C LEU A 429 -0.85 -4.57 -32.79
N LEU A 430 -0.43 -5.29 -31.74
CA LEU A 430 0.55 -4.78 -30.77
C LEU A 430 1.88 -4.41 -31.42
N GLU A 431 2.35 -5.20 -32.38
CA GLU A 431 3.62 -4.98 -33.10
C GLU A 431 3.54 -3.80 -34.08
N GLN A 432 2.33 -3.50 -34.55
CA GLN A 432 2.07 -2.38 -35.45
C GLN A 432 1.88 -1.07 -34.71
N TYR A 433 1.83 -1.13 -33.37
CA TYR A 433 1.68 0.04 -32.55
C TYR A 433 2.88 0.97 -32.74
N LYS A 434 2.61 2.13 -33.34
CA LYS A 434 3.56 3.23 -33.47
C LYS A 434 3.17 4.31 -32.46
N PRO A 435 4.16 4.94 -31.79
CA PRO A 435 3.87 6.10 -30.98
C PRO A 435 3.14 7.14 -31.84
N VAL A 436 2.00 7.62 -31.35
CA VAL A 436 1.35 8.79 -31.93
C VAL A 436 2.34 9.95 -31.74
N LYS A 437 2.65 10.69 -32.82
CA LYS A 437 3.59 11.82 -32.74
C LYS A 437 3.20 12.73 -31.58
N ALA A 438 4.18 13.14 -30.77
CA ALA A 438 3.94 14.01 -29.62
C ALA A 438 3.13 15.25 -30.04
N PRO A 439 2.06 15.60 -29.30
CA PRO A 439 1.28 16.80 -29.61
C PRO A 439 2.20 18.02 -29.57
N GLY A 440 2.39 18.67 -30.72
CA GLY A 440 3.25 19.85 -30.87
C GLY A 440 4.43 19.71 -31.85
N GLN A 441 4.78 18.50 -32.31
CA GLN A 441 5.72 18.36 -33.43
C GLN A 441 5.03 18.65 -34.77
N LYS A 442 5.10 19.91 -35.22
CA LYS A 442 4.74 20.27 -36.60
C LYS A 442 5.62 19.45 -37.55
N THR A 443 5.00 18.79 -38.52
CA THR A 443 5.71 18.10 -39.59
C THR A 443 6.38 19.13 -40.48
N GLU A 444 7.71 19.17 -40.52
CA GLU A 444 8.48 19.92 -41.52
C GLU A 444 8.46 19.25 -42.93
N ALA A 445 7.53 18.32 -43.18
CA ALA A 445 7.54 17.47 -44.37
C ALA A 445 6.42 17.76 -45.38
N ASP A 446 5.89 18.99 -45.43
CA ASP A 446 5.05 19.48 -46.54
C ASP A 446 5.62 20.79 -47.12
N GLY A 447 6.94 20.81 -47.31
CA GLY A 447 7.68 21.95 -47.86
C GLY A 447 8.75 21.49 -48.85
N GLN A 448 8.36 20.75 -49.89
CA GLN A 448 9.07 20.68 -51.18
C GLN A 448 8.08 20.69 -52.32
#